data_AF-A0A9X4XLW3-F1
#
_entry.id   AF-A0A9X4XLW3-F1
#
_cell.length_a   1.000
_cell.length_b   1.000
_cell.length_c   1.000
_cell.angle_alpha   90.00
_cell.angle_beta   90.00
_cell.angle_gamma   90.00
#
_symmetry.space_group_name_H-M   'P 1'
#
loop_
_entity.id
_entity.type
_entity.pdbx_description
1 polymer ?
#
loop_
_entity_poly.entity_id
_entity_poly.type
_entity_poly.pdbx_seq_one_letter_code
_entity_poly.pdbx_strand_id
1 'polypeptide(L)' 'MPLPPPEPARPAVPPADGDPAPARHVAVTGNRIASRDLFVATREIVIQHGADAYRLRLTAQNKLILTK' A
#
# COMPACT_ATOMS: atom_id res chain seq x y z
N MET A 1 -25.68 -25.42 45.89
CA MET A 1 -25.08 -24.79 44.69
C MET A 1 -25.09 -23.29 44.90
N PRO A 2 -23.92 -22.66 44.98
CA PRO A 2 -23.72 -21.42 44.25
C PRO A 2 -22.70 -21.70 43.14
N LEU A 3 -23.20 -21.63 41.92
CA LEU A 3 -22.40 -21.59 40.70
C LEU A 3 -21.61 -20.27 40.75
N PRO A 4 -20.30 -20.24 40.48
CA PRO A 4 -19.60 -18.97 40.28
C PRO A 4 -20.27 -18.18 39.13
N PRO A 5 -20.28 -16.83 39.19
CA PRO A 5 -20.83 -16.02 38.11
C PRO A 5 -20.11 -16.35 36.79
N PRO A 6 -20.81 -16.40 35.64
CA PRO A 6 -20.14 -16.52 34.37
C PRO A 6 -19.26 -15.28 34.20
N GLU A 7 -17.94 -15.49 34.09
CA GLU A 7 -17.00 -14.49 33.62
C GLU A 7 -17.61 -13.79 32.39
N PRO A 8 -17.76 -12.45 32.38
CA PRO A 8 -18.16 -11.76 31.18
C PRO A 8 -17.14 -12.10 30.09
N ALA A 9 -17.68 -12.57 28.97
CA ALA A 9 -16.97 -12.99 27.78
C ALA A 9 -15.71 -12.14 27.56
N ARG A 10 -14.59 -12.84 27.35
CA ARG A 10 -13.36 -12.29 26.77
C ARG A 10 -13.75 -11.27 25.69
N PRO A 11 -13.20 -10.04 25.68
CA PRO A 11 -13.38 -9.17 24.54
C PRO A 11 -12.83 -9.93 23.32
N ALA A 12 -13.75 -10.42 22.48
CA ALA A 12 -13.40 -10.84 21.15
C ALA A 12 -12.85 -9.59 20.49
N VAL A 13 -11.53 -9.56 20.29
CA VAL A 13 -10.92 -8.51 19.49
C VAL A 13 -11.65 -8.58 18.15
N PRO A 14 -12.29 -7.49 17.68
CA PRO A 14 -12.84 -7.49 16.34
C PRO A 14 -11.68 -7.81 15.38
N PRO A 15 -11.88 -8.67 14.37
CA PRO A 15 -10.89 -8.81 13.31
C PRO A 15 -10.65 -7.40 12.77
N ALA A 16 -9.42 -6.92 12.93
CA ALA A 16 -9.00 -5.63 12.41
C ALA A 16 -9.32 -5.61 10.91
N ASP A 17 -10.32 -4.81 10.59
CA ASP A 17 -10.85 -4.55 9.27
C ASP A 17 -9.70 -4.08 8.36
N GLY A 18 -9.54 -4.78 7.23
CA GLY A 18 -8.69 -4.40 6.11
C GLY A 18 -7.19 -4.52 6.40
N ASP A 19 -6.54 -5.52 5.81
CA ASP A 19 -5.14 -5.35 5.42
C ASP A 19 -5.16 -4.28 4.32
N PRO A 20 -4.80 -3.00 4.58
CA PRO A 20 -4.60 -2.07 3.49
C PRO A 20 -3.50 -2.68 2.64
N ALA A 21 -3.76 -2.88 1.35
CA ALA A 21 -2.81 -3.46 0.40
C ALA A 21 -1.38 -2.99 0.73
N PRO A 22 -0.40 -3.92 0.79
CA PRO A 22 0.86 -3.70 1.47
C PRO A 22 1.51 -2.39 1.02
N ALA A 23 1.66 -1.46 1.96
CA ALA A 23 2.31 -0.18 1.70
C ALA A 23 3.76 -0.44 1.26
N ARG A 24 4.03 -0.23 -0.03
CA ARG A 24 5.37 -0.39 -0.61
C ARG A 24 6.21 0.82 -0.23
N HIS A 25 7.27 0.59 0.53
CA HIS A 25 8.30 1.60 0.75
C HIS A 25 9.32 1.55 -0.40
N VAL A 26 9.54 2.68 -1.05
CA VAL A 26 10.59 2.84 -2.07
C VAL A 26 11.60 3.85 -1.55
N ALA A 27 12.87 3.46 -1.49
CA ALA A 27 13.94 4.34 -1.04
C ALA A 27 14.27 5.40 -2.11
N VAL A 28 14.32 6.66 -1.68
CA VAL A 28 14.77 7.79 -2.51
C VAL A 28 16.22 8.10 -2.12
N THR A 29 17.17 7.87 -3.03
CA THR A 29 18.59 8.14 -2.79
C THR A 29 19.03 9.32 -3.63
N GLY A 30 19.37 10.45 -2.99
CA GLY A 30 19.86 11.64 -3.70
C GLY A 30 18.87 12.20 -4.72
N ASN A 31 17.58 12.25 -4.36
CA ASN A 31 16.47 12.63 -5.26
C ASN A 31 16.28 11.70 -6.47
N ARG A 32 16.84 10.48 -6.42
CA ARG A 32 16.63 9.46 -7.44
C ARG A 32 15.91 8.26 -6.85
N ILE A 33 14.94 7.77 -7.62
CA ILE A 33 14.21 6.55 -7.32
C ILE A 33 14.47 5.57 -8.45
N ALA A 34 14.81 4.33 -8.11
CA ALA A 34 14.88 3.28 -9.11
C ALA A 34 13.46 2.96 -9.57
N SER A 35 13.12 3.31 -10.82
CA SER A 35 11.79 3.00 -11.35
C SER A 35 11.50 1.51 -11.28
N ARG A 36 12.50 0.66 -11.51
CA ARG A 36 12.36 -0.78 -11.35
C ARG A 36 11.87 -1.16 -9.95
N ASP A 37 12.26 -0.44 -8.89
CA ASP A 37 11.81 -0.69 -7.52
C ASP A 37 10.37 -0.23 -7.27
N LEU A 38 9.98 0.91 -7.85
CA LEU A 38 8.58 1.36 -7.95
C LEU A 38 7.72 0.32 -8.67
N PHE A 39 8.21 -0.21 -9.79
CA PHE A 39 7.46 -1.08 -10.69
C PHE A 39 7.62 -2.59 -10.43
N VAL A 40 8.30 -3.01 -9.35
CA VAL A 40 8.50 -4.44 -9.01
C VAL A 40 7.18 -5.14 -8.69
N ALA A 41 6.26 -4.45 -8.00
CA ALA A 41 4.96 -5.01 -7.62
C ALA A 41 3.87 -4.73 -8.67
N THR A 42 3.91 -3.56 -9.30
CA THR A 42 2.88 -3.06 -10.22
C THR A 42 3.56 -2.29 -11.34
N ARG A 43 3.30 -2.61 -12.61
CA ARG A 43 3.95 -1.97 -13.79
C ARG A 43 3.38 -0.58 -14.16
N GLU A 44 2.43 -0.11 -13.38
CA GLU A 44 1.79 1.21 -13.47
C GLU A 44 1.58 1.76 -12.06
N ILE A 45 1.79 3.07 -11.89
CA ILE A 45 1.60 3.77 -10.62
C ILE A 45 0.88 5.07 -10.90
N VAL A 46 -0.12 5.36 -10.09
CA VAL A 46 -0.82 6.64 -10.15
C VAL A 46 -0.21 7.55 -9.09
N ILE A 47 0.41 8.65 -9.54
CA ILE A 47 0.90 9.74 -8.72
C ILE A 47 -0.20 10.79 -8.66
N GLN A 48 -0.88 10.89 -7.52
CA GLN A 48 -1.78 12.00 -7.28
C GLN A 48 -0.95 13.25 -6.98
N HIS A 49 -1.03 14.25 -7.84
CA HIS A 49 -0.35 15.53 -7.69
C HIS A 49 -1.39 16.64 -7.68
N GLY A 50 -1.72 17.13 -6.48
CA GLY A 50 -2.78 18.12 -6.29
C GLY A 50 -4.15 17.55 -6.66
N ALA A 51 -4.82 18.16 -7.63
CA ALA A 51 -6.10 17.70 -8.16
C ALA A 51 -5.95 16.76 -9.37
N ASP A 52 -4.73 16.60 -9.90
CA ASP A 52 -4.45 15.81 -11.08
C ASP A 52 -3.88 14.44 -10.71
N ALA A 53 -4.29 13.42 -11.45
CA ALA A 53 -3.75 12.08 -11.32
C ALA A 53 -2.79 11.84 -12.49
N TYR A 54 -1.50 11.75 -12.21
CA TYR A 54 -0.51 11.37 -13.21
C TYR A 54 -0.32 9.86 -13.17
N ARG A 55 -0.31 9.19 -14.30
CA ARG A 55 0.02 7.77 -14.40
C ARG A 55 1.45 7.63 -14.88
N LEU A 56 2.32 7.14 -14.00
CA LEU A 56 3.66 6.73 -14.36
C LEU A 56 3.61 5.25 -14.76
N ARG A 57 4.01 4.94 -15.99
CA ARG A 57 4.07 3.57 -16.51
C ARG A 57 5.49 3.24 -16.97
N LEU A 58 5.93 2.03 -16.66
CA LEU A 58 7.17 1.48 -17.19
C LEU A 58 6.88 0.68 -18.46
N THR A 59 7.62 0.97 -19.53
CA THR A 59 7.64 0.14 -20.74
C THR A 59 8.67 -0.98 -20.62
N ALA A 60 8.51 -2.04 -21.42
CA ALA A 60 9.47 -3.14 -21.48
C ALA A 60 10.89 -2.71 -21.93
N GLN A 61 11.05 -1.51 -22.49
CA GLN A 61 12.34 -0.90 -22.85
C GLN A 61 12.99 -0.13 -21.68
N ASN A 62 12.52 -0.35 -20.45
CA ASN A 62 12.93 0.40 -19.25
C ASN A 62 12.70 1.92 -19.35
N LYS A 63 11.90 2.39 -20.32
CA LYS A 63 11.51 3.80 -20.43
C LYS A 63 10.27 4.08 -19.58
N LEU A 64 10.33 5.18 -18.85
CA LEU A 64 9.24 5.73 -18.06
C LEU A 64 8.37 6.61 -18.94
N ILE A 65 7.06 6.41 -18.88
CA ILE A 65 6.08 7.27 -19.53
C ILE A 65 5.24 7.89 -18.43
N LEU A 66 5.19 9.21 -18.38
CA LEU A 66 4.25 9.94 -17.54
C LEU A 66 3.08 10.36 -18.43
N THR A 67 1.88 9.91 -18.09
CA THR A 67 0.64 10.39 -18.70
C THR A 67 -0.19 11.11 -17.64
N LYS A 68 -1.05 12.02 -18.07
CA LYS A 68 -2.07 12.66 -17.23
C LYS A 68 -3.39 11.91 -17.43
#